data_AF-A0A968YQQ4-F1
#
_entry.id   AF-A0A968YQQ4-F1
#
_cell.length_a   1.000
_cell.length_b   1.000
_cell.length_c   1.000
_cell.angle_alpha   90.00
_cell.angle_beta   90.00
_cell.angle_gamma   90.00
#
_symmetry.space_group_name_H-M   'P 1'
#
loop_
_entity.id
_entity.type
_entity.pdbx_description
1 polymer ?
#
loop_
_entity_poly.entity_id
_entity_poly.type
_entity_poly.pdbx_seq_one_letter_code
_entity_poly.pdbx_strand_id
1 'polypeptide(L)'
;MQCKKIRFQAISLSVSVFAASAIGLLASHTDVQAQKKPVQRSTIATVKSMVNGDIMCYVNLVDEKGKQYNSVGASFEICANEKRFLNKKVKLSYSRVSVNDCQSAEPCGKSRLETLITKMQIIR
;
A
#
# COMPACT_ATOMS: atom_id res chain seq x y z
N MET A 1 38.29 43.15 32.22
CA MET A 1 37.85 43.07 33.63
C MET A 1 38.33 41.77 34.23
N GLN A 2 38.65 41.84 35.52
CA GLN A 2 39.40 40.92 36.37
C GLN A 2 38.75 39.54 36.60
N CYS A 3 39.62 38.54 36.85
CA CYS A 3 39.60 37.53 37.92
C CYS A 3 38.27 36.80 38.25
N LYS A 4 38.23 35.47 38.37
CA LYS A 4 38.76 34.75 39.55
C LYS A 4 38.82 33.23 39.32
N LYS A 5 39.97 32.63 39.63
CA LYS A 5 40.12 31.19 39.91
C LYS A 5 39.44 30.85 41.23
N ILE A 6 38.71 29.73 41.28
CA ILE A 6 38.36 29.06 42.54
C ILE A 6 38.73 27.59 42.43
N ARG A 7 39.62 27.16 43.33
CA ARG A 7 40.04 25.78 43.59
C ARG A 7 38.87 25.02 44.22
N PHE A 8 38.65 23.77 43.81
CA PHE A 8 37.99 22.79 44.67
C PHE A 8 38.88 21.56 44.81
N GLN A 9 39.12 21.21 46.07
CA GLN A 9 39.98 20.15 46.54
C GLN A 9 39.34 18.77 46.35
N ALA A 10 40.22 17.78 46.35
CA ALA A 10 39.97 16.35 46.16
C ALA A 10 39.31 15.66 47.37
N ILE A 11 39.07 14.34 47.18
CA ILE A 11 38.76 13.26 48.14
C ILE A 11 37.23 13.09 48.31
N SER A 12 36.61 11.93 48.04
CA SER A 12 36.87 10.64 48.68
C SER A 12 36.45 9.42 47.84
N LEU A 13 37.18 8.31 48.06
CA LEU A 13 36.78 6.97 47.65
C LEU A 13 35.44 6.61 48.29
N SER A 14 34.48 6.18 47.46
CA SER A 14 33.34 5.38 47.88
C SER A 14 33.30 4.10 47.05
N VAL A 15 33.43 2.98 47.74
CA VAL A 15 33.39 1.62 47.17
C VAL A 15 31.94 1.30 46.84
N SER A 16 31.60 1.27 45.55
CA SER A 16 30.28 0.87 45.07
C SER A 16 30.26 -0.63 44.80
N VAL A 17 29.53 -1.38 45.62
CA VAL A 17 29.19 -2.79 45.37
C VAL A 17 28.25 -2.84 44.16
N PHE A 18 28.72 -3.37 43.03
CA PHE A 18 27.87 -3.59 41.85
C PHE A 18 26.96 -4.79 42.11
N ALA A 19 25.73 -4.52 42.54
CA ALA A 19 24.66 -5.50 42.48
C ALA A 19 24.37 -5.83 40.99
N ALA A 20 24.43 -7.11 40.63
CA ALA A 20 24.18 -7.57 39.27
C ALA A 20 22.70 -7.33 38.89
N SER A 21 22.44 -6.25 38.16
CA SER A 21 21.14 -6.02 37.52
C SER A 21 21.04 -6.88 36.26
N ALA A 22 20.14 -7.87 36.29
CA ALA A 22 19.76 -8.62 35.10
C ALA A 22 19.27 -7.64 34.02
N ILE A 23 20.02 -7.55 32.92
CA ILE A 23 19.63 -6.78 31.74
C ILE A 23 18.46 -7.54 31.10
N GLY A 24 17.23 -7.15 31.44
CA GLY A 24 16.06 -7.53 30.68
C GLY A 24 16.17 -6.94 29.28
N LEU A 25 16.46 -7.79 28.30
CA LEU A 25 16.37 -7.47 26.87
C LEU A 25 14.92 -7.11 26.52
N LEU A 26 14.58 -5.83 26.60
CA LEU A 26 13.37 -5.28 25.99
C LEU A 26 13.61 -5.25 24.48
N ALA A 27 13.30 -6.36 23.81
CA ALA A 27 13.14 -6.38 22.37
C ALA A 27 12.02 -5.40 22.01
N SER A 28 12.40 -4.23 21.53
CA SER A 28 11.47 -3.24 21.01
C SER A 28 10.94 -3.78 19.68
N HIS A 29 9.80 -4.44 19.71
CA HIS A 29 9.03 -4.75 18.51
C HIS A 29 8.49 -3.41 17.97
N THR A 30 9.20 -2.81 17.02
CA THR A 30 8.61 -1.78 16.16
C THR A 30 7.58 -2.46 15.27
N ASP A 31 6.32 -2.46 15.72
CA ASP A 31 5.19 -2.73 14.85
C ASP A 31 5.17 -1.69 13.73
N VAL A 32 5.61 -2.08 12.54
CA VAL A 32 5.45 -1.29 11.32
C VAL A 32 3.96 -1.30 10.98
N GLN A 33 3.19 -0.38 11.56
CA GLN A 33 1.81 -0.15 11.16
C GLN A 33 1.81 0.50 9.78
N ALA A 34 1.59 -0.31 8.74
CA ALA A 34 1.38 0.17 7.39
C ALA A 34 0.14 1.08 7.34
N GLN A 35 0.35 2.40 7.37
CA GLN A 35 -0.71 3.39 7.23
C GLN A 35 -1.29 3.30 5.81
N LYS A 36 -2.44 2.62 5.67
CA LYS A 36 -3.12 2.43 4.39
C LYS A 36 -3.74 3.74 3.92
N LYS A 37 -2.96 4.59 3.25
CA LYS A 37 -3.44 5.83 2.63
C LYS A 37 -4.58 5.49 1.64
N PRO A 38 -5.72 6.20 1.66
CA PRO A 38 -6.80 5.94 0.73
C PRO A 38 -6.33 6.08 -0.72
N VAL A 39 -6.49 5.00 -1.50
CA VAL A 39 -6.15 4.98 -2.93
C VAL A 39 -7.17 5.83 -3.68
N GLN A 40 -6.74 7.01 -4.14
CA GLN A 40 -7.54 7.88 -4.98
C GLN A 40 -7.73 7.21 -6.35
N ARG A 41 -8.99 6.99 -6.78
CA ARG A 41 -9.35 6.34 -8.05
C ARG A 41 -10.02 7.34 -8.98
N SER A 42 -9.75 7.24 -10.29
CA SER A 42 -10.40 8.09 -11.28
C SER A 42 -11.76 7.54 -11.69
N THR A 43 -12.74 8.43 -11.88
CA THR A 43 -14.06 8.11 -12.45
C THR A 43 -14.06 8.20 -13.98
N ILE A 44 -13.15 8.99 -14.56
CA ILE A 44 -13.03 9.20 -16.01
C ILE A 44 -11.57 9.06 -16.41
N ALA A 45 -11.28 8.17 -17.36
CA ALA A 45 -9.92 7.96 -17.83
C ALA A 45 -9.88 7.39 -19.25
N THR A 46 -8.71 7.43 -19.87
CA THR A 46 -8.41 6.73 -21.12
C THR A 46 -7.73 5.40 -20.81
N VAL A 47 -8.23 4.31 -21.40
CA VAL A 47 -7.62 2.98 -21.28
C VAL A 47 -6.35 2.91 -22.13
N LYS A 48 -5.23 2.53 -21.52
CA LYS A 48 -3.94 2.39 -22.20
C LYS A 48 -3.54 0.95 -22.45
N SER A 49 -3.83 0.06 -21.52
CA SER A 49 -3.62 -1.38 -21.71
C SER A 49 -4.53 -2.16 -20.77
N MET A 50 -4.76 -3.42 -21.13
CA MET A 50 -5.56 -4.37 -20.37
C MET A 50 -4.83 -5.70 -20.39
N VAL A 51 -4.80 -6.40 -19.26
CA VAL A 51 -4.19 -7.72 -19.14
C VAL A 51 -5.15 -8.61 -18.37
N ASN A 52 -5.54 -9.72 -18.98
CA ASN A 52 -6.29 -10.75 -18.29
C ASN A 52 -5.33 -11.50 -17.35
N GLY A 53 -5.38 -11.19 -16.06
CA GLY A 53 -4.49 -11.78 -15.07
C GLY A 53 -5.10 -13.02 -14.41
N ASP A 54 -4.38 -13.58 -13.44
CA ASP A 54 -4.79 -14.84 -12.80
C ASP A 54 -6.04 -14.65 -11.93
N ILE A 55 -6.14 -13.57 -11.17
CA ILE A 55 -7.24 -13.39 -10.20
C ILE A 55 -8.22 -12.29 -10.58
N MET A 56 -7.85 -11.42 -11.52
CA MET A 56 -8.68 -10.33 -12.04
C MET A 56 -8.11 -9.78 -13.35
N CYS A 57 -8.87 -8.92 -14.01
CA CYS A 57 -8.37 -8.09 -15.10
C CYS A 57 -7.56 -6.91 -14.54
N TYR A 58 -6.42 -6.59 -15.14
CA TYR A 58 -5.63 -5.42 -14.79
C TYR A 58 -5.68 -4.39 -15.91
N VAL A 59 -5.96 -3.13 -15.54
CA VAL A 59 -6.13 -2.04 -16.51
C VAL A 59 -5.20 -0.89 -16.16
N ASN A 60 -4.48 -0.40 -17.17
CA ASN A 60 -3.70 0.84 -17.06
C ASN A 60 -4.52 2.00 -17.62
N LEU A 61 -4.61 3.08 -16.86
CA LEU A 61 -5.47 4.23 -17.12
C LEU A 61 -4.67 5.54 -17.06
N VAL A 62 -5.10 6.52 -17.84
CA VAL A 62 -4.63 7.91 -17.74
C VAL A 62 -5.84 8.82 -17.60
N ASP A 63 -5.91 9.61 -16.53
CA ASP A 63 -6.99 10.58 -16.34
C ASP A 63 -6.79 11.86 -17.16
N GLU A 64 -7.76 12.77 -17.09
CA GLU A 64 -7.75 14.03 -17.83
C GLU A 64 -6.62 14.99 -17.39
N LYS A 65 -6.07 14.79 -16.19
CA LYS A 65 -4.93 15.56 -15.68
C LYS A 65 -3.59 14.93 -16.05
N GLY A 66 -3.60 13.86 -16.85
CA GLY A 66 -2.41 13.10 -17.23
C GLY A 66 -1.88 12.18 -16.14
N LYS A 67 -2.59 12.01 -15.01
CA LYS A 67 -2.15 11.11 -13.94
C LYS A 67 -2.36 9.66 -14.37
N GLN A 68 -1.31 8.87 -14.19
CA GLN A 68 -1.30 7.45 -14.53
C GLN A 68 -1.81 6.61 -13.35
N TYR A 69 -2.63 5.61 -13.65
CA TYR A 69 -3.06 4.59 -12.71
C TYR A 69 -2.71 3.23 -13.30
N ASN A 70 -1.73 2.57 -12.71
CA ASN A 70 -1.20 1.30 -13.21
C ASN A 70 -1.83 0.14 -12.44
N SER A 71 -2.07 -0.97 -13.14
CA SER A 71 -2.58 -2.23 -12.61
C SER A 71 -3.87 -2.08 -11.79
N VAL A 72 -4.80 -1.26 -12.27
CA VAL A 72 -6.11 -1.09 -11.62
C VAL A 72 -6.93 -2.35 -11.84
N GLY A 73 -7.37 -2.98 -10.75
CA GLY A 73 -8.20 -4.17 -10.80
C GLY A 73 -9.56 -3.91 -11.45
N ALA A 74 -9.97 -4.81 -12.33
CA ALA A 74 -11.24 -4.83 -13.04
C ALA A 74 -11.80 -6.26 -13.06
N SER A 75 -13.10 -6.39 -13.28
CA SER A 75 -13.73 -7.70 -13.46
C SER A 75 -13.29 -8.35 -14.77
N PHE A 76 -13.35 -9.68 -14.85
CA PHE A 76 -12.93 -10.42 -16.04
C PHE A 76 -13.75 -10.07 -17.30
N GLU A 77 -15.02 -9.70 -17.14
CA GLU A 77 -15.90 -9.28 -18.22
C GLU A 77 -15.40 -8.03 -18.93
N ILE A 78 -14.67 -7.16 -18.22
CA ILE A 78 -14.03 -5.97 -18.81
C ILE A 78 -12.93 -6.40 -19.78
N CYS A 79 -12.05 -7.33 -19.37
CA CYS A 79 -11.00 -7.87 -20.23
C CYS A 79 -11.56 -8.67 -21.42
N ALA A 80 -12.69 -9.37 -21.27
CA ALA A 80 -13.36 -10.04 -22.40
C ALA A 80 -13.77 -9.07 -23.53
N ASN A 81 -13.84 -7.77 -23.23
CA ASN A 81 -14.20 -6.70 -24.17
C ASN A 81 -13.00 -5.78 -24.49
N GLU A 82 -11.75 -6.23 -24.32
CA GLU A 82 -10.54 -5.42 -24.48
C GLU A 82 -10.54 -4.56 -25.76
N LYS A 83 -10.79 -5.19 -26.91
CA LYS A 83 -10.78 -4.53 -28.23
C LYS A 83 -11.74 -3.33 -28.32
N ARG A 84 -12.82 -3.35 -27.52
CA ARG A 84 -13.81 -2.27 -27.47
C ARG A 84 -13.30 -1.07 -26.66
N PHE A 85 -12.51 -1.32 -25.62
CA PHE A 85 -12.14 -0.32 -24.62
C PHE A 85 -10.75 0.27 -24.81
N LEU A 86 -9.82 -0.46 -25.44
CA LEU A 86 -8.46 0.01 -25.65
C LEU A 86 -8.44 1.36 -26.38
N ASN A 87 -7.64 2.30 -25.85
CA ASN A 87 -7.52 3.68 -26.33
C ASN A 87 -8.82 4.50 -26.34
N LYS A 88 -9.87 4.06 -25.63
CA LYS A 88 -11.11 4.84 -25.48
C LYS A 88 -11.13 5.60 -24.16
N LYS A 89 -11.76 6.77 -24.19
CA LYS A 89 -12.15 7.51 -23.00
C LYS A 89 -13.38 6.84 -22.40
N VAL A 90 -13.32 6.53 -21.12
CA VAL A 90 -14.34 5.74 -20.43
C VAL A 90 -14.72 6.37 -19.10
N LYS A 91 -15.99 6.20 -18.72
CA LYS A 91 -16.49 6.36 -17.36
C LYS A 91 -16.41 5.02 -16.65
N LEU A 92 -15.79 5.02 -15.48
CA LEU A 92 -15.50 3.85 -14.65
C LEU A 92 -16.49 3.80 -13.49
N SER A 93 -17.02 2.63 -13.18
CA SER A 93 -17.75 2.38 -11.94
C SER A 93 -17.10 1.25 -11.18
N TYR A 94 -17.05 1.40 -9.85
CA TYR A 94 -16.34 0.49 -8.96
C TYR A 94 -17.30 -0.21 -8.02
N SER A 95 -16.98 -1.43 -7.63
CA SER A 95 -17.69 -2.16 -6.59
C SER A 95 -16.72 -2.99 -5.77
N ARG A 96 -17.10 -3.29 -4.51
CA ARG A 96 -16.37 -4.28 -3.71
C ARG A 96 -16.81 -5.68 -4.15
N VAL A 97 -15.85 -6.48 -4.57
CA VAL A 97 -16.07 -7.84 -5.09
C VAL A 97 -15.17 -8.79 -4.32
N SER A 98 -15.68 -9.98 -4.01
CA SER A 98 -14.87 -11.06 -3.46
C SER A 98 -13.99 -11.63 -4.57
N VAL A 99 -12.67 -11.54 -4.41
CA VAL A 99 -11.69 -12.09 -5.34
C VAL A 99 -11.01 -13.27 -4.68
N ASN A 100 -10.94 -14.40 -5.39
CA ASN A 100 -10.22 -15.57 -4.93
C ASN A 100 -8.72 -15.40 -5.17
N ASP A 101 -7.90 -15.86 -4.23
CA ASP A 101 -6.45 -15.70 -4.28
C ASP A 101 -5.76 -16.62 -5.32
N CYS A 102 -6.49 -17.51 -6.03
CA CYS A 102 -5.93 -18.41 -7.04
C CYS A 102 -6.98 -18.90 -8.06
N GLN A 103 -6.52 -19.43 -9.21
CA GLN A 103 -7.38 -20.10 -10.23
C GLN A 103 -7.53 -21.62 -10.08
N SER A 104 -6.76 -22.27 -9.20
CA SER A 104 -6.65 -23.73 -9.08
C SER A 104 -7.39 -24.31 -7.85
N ALA A 105 -7.45 -25.64 -7.79
CA ALA A 105 -7.91 -26.39 -6.62
C ALA A 105 -6.72 -26.75 -5.72
N GLU A 106 -6.46 -25.87 -4.75
CA GLU A 106 -5.89 -26.19 -3.43
C GLU A 106 -4.40 -25.93 -3.10
N PRO A 107 -4.13 -25.38 -1.89
CA PRO A 107 -5.10 -24.86 -0.92
C PRO A 107 -5.49 -23.41 -1.25
N CYS A 108 -6.58 -23.25 -2.01
CA CYS A 108 -7.18 -21.97 -2.36
C CYS A 108 -8.44 -21.85 -1.53
N GLY A 109 -8.33 -21.13 -0.42
CA GLY A 109 -9.40 -21.05 0.58
C GLY A 109 -9.58 -19.65 1.15
N LYS A 110 -8.96 -18.64 0.54
CA LYS A 110 -9.05 -17.26 0.98
C LYS A 110 -9.55 -16.43 -0.19
N SER A 111 -10.66 -15.75 0.06
CA SER A 111 -11.14 -14.68 -0.79
C SER A 111 -10.98 -13.37 -0.04
N ARG A 112 -10.71 -12.30 -0.78
CA ARG A 112 -10.58 -10.96 -0.20
C ARG A 112 -11.45 -9.97 -0.94
N LEU A 113 -11.99 -9.00 -0.20
CA LEU A 113 -12.78 -7.93 -0.77
C LEU A 113 -11.86 -6.93 -1.46
N GLU A 114 -11.94 -6.88 -2.78
CA GLU A 114 -11.24 -5.91 -3.61
C GLU A 114 -12.20 -4.91 -4.22
N THR A 115 -11.74 -3.67 -4.38
CA THR A 115 -12.51 -2.66 -5.12
C THR A 115 -12.10 -2.70 -6.58
N LEU A 116 -12.94 -3.29 -7.42
CA LEU A 116 -12.67 -3.50 -8.84
C LEU A 116 -13.53 -2.59 -9.71
N ILE A 117 -13.05 -2.30 -10.92
CA ILE A 117 -13.88 -1.74 -11.99
C ILE A 117 -14.85 -2.84 -12.43
N THR A 118 -16.14 -2.64 -12.18
CA THR A 118 -17.22 -3.58 -12.55
C THR A 118 -18.01 -3.11 -13.75
N LYS A 119 -17.91 -1.82 -14.11
CA LYS A 119 -18.53 -1.28 -15.32
C LYS A 119 -17.61 -0.26 -15.98
N MET A 120 -17.52 -0.37 -17.30
CA MET A 120 -16.80 0.56 -18.15
C MET A 120 -17.71 1.01 -19.29
N GLN A 121 -17.93 2.32 -19.39
CA GLN A 121 -18.76 2.91 -20.43
C GLN A 121 -17.93 3.88 -21.25
N ILE A 122 -17.88 3.69 -22.56
CA ILE A 122 -17.24 4.65 -23.46
C ILE A 122 -18.03 5.95 -23.40
N ILE A 123 -17.31 7.05 -23.20
CA ILE A 123 -17.83 8.41 -23.30
C ILE A 123 -17.15 9.08 -24.49
N ARG A 124 -17.96 9.72 -25.34
CA ARG A 124 -17.49 10.48 -26.50
C ARG A 124 -17.17 11.90 -26.09
#